data_AF-A0A1W9HAL4-F1
#
_entry.id   AF-A0A1W9HAL4-F1
#
_cell.length_a   1.000
_cell.length_b   1.000
_cell.length_c   1.000
_cell.angle_alpha   90.00
_cell.angle_beta   90.00
_cell.angle_gamma   90.00
#
_symmetry.space_group_name_H-M   'P 1'
#
loop_
_entity.id
_entity.type
_entity.pdbx_description
1 polymer ?
#
loop_
_entity_poly.entity_id
_entity_poly.type
_entity_poly.pdbx_seq_one_letter_code
_entity_poly.pdbx_strand_id
1 'polypeptide(L)'
;MTQAPSWQSFPLFQQTAQWFERAHAALLGELPCRRGCFHCCVGIFPVTVLDQQVIRFGLSKLPDSQRERIMDTAEDQVRQLTAGVPQLLSNRFMDHWPEQDCEQVIQQFSAWPCPALESDGGCAIYQFRPLVCRSMGIPQEDSGLVDGACTVQTAVPLIRLSRTIREEENRLAAREAEQLETLRDQQGAAGEEMLLPFAFMPEG
;
A
#
# COMPACT_ATOMS: atom_id res chain seq x y z
N MET A 1 12.58 10.78 -26.28
CA MET A 1 11.62 9.66 -26.26
C MET A 1 12.00 8.76 -25.10
N THR A 2 11.50 9.05 -23.91
CA THR A 2 11.71 8.23 -22.71
C THR A 2 10.90 6.94 -22.89
N GLN A 3 11.56 5.77 -22.85
CA GLN A 3 10.85 4.49 -22.87
C GLN A 3 9.88 4.44 -21.70
N ALA A 4 8.64 4.00 -21.96
CA ALA A 4 7.68 3.79 -20.90
C ALA A 4 8.26 2.77 -19.89
N PRO A 5 8.16 3.01 -18.57
CA PRO A 5 8.63 2.06 -17.58
C PRO A 5 8.03 0.67 -17.86
N SER A 6 8.80 -0.37 -17.60
CA SER A 6 8.30 -1.75 -17.67
C SER A 6 8.21 -2.30 -16.25
N TRP A 7 7.57 -3.47 -16.07
CA TRP A 7 7.56 -4.16 -14.79
C TRP A 7 8.97 -4.42 -14.22
N GLN A 8 9.97 -4.55 -15.09
CA GLN A 8 11.38 -4.75 -14.71
C GLN A 8 12.01 -3.48 -14.11
N SER A 9 11.37 -2.32 -14.28
CA SER A 9 11.79 -1.05 -13.68
C SER A 9 11.53 -0.98 -12.18
N PHE A 10 10.80 -1.95 -11.59
CA PHE A 10 10.43 -1.97 -10.17
C PHE A 10 10.88 -3.27 -9.48
N PRO A 11 12.20 -3.52 -9.33
CA PRO A 11 12.71 -4.78 -8.80
C PRO A 11 12.32 -5.02 -7.34
N LEU A 12 12.24 -3.98 -6.50
CA LEU A 12 11.77 -4.12 -5.11
C LEU A 12 10.33 -4.64 -5.10
N PHE A 13 9.47 -4.03 -5.89
CA PHE A 13 8.08 -4.42 -6.03
C PHE A 13 7.87 -5.85 -6.53
N GLN A 14 8.71 -6.30 -7.47
CA GLN A 14 8.67 -7.70 -7.91
C GLN A 14 9.02 -8.67 -6.78
N GLN A 15 9.99 -8.31 -5.94
CA GLN A 15 10.39 -9.13 -4.81
C GLN A 15 9.31 -9.16 -3.72
N THR A 16 8.63 -8.04 -3.46
CA THR A 16 7.49 -7.99 -2.52
C THR A 16 6.32 -8.82 -3.03
N ALA A 17 6.05 -8.80 -4.34
CA ALA A 17 5.06 -9.68 -4.96
C ALA A 17 5.43 -11.17 -4.81
N GLN A 18 6.68 -11.54 -5.09
CA GLN A 18 7.15 -12.93 -4.94
C GLN A 18 7.11 -13.41 -3.49
N TRP A 19 7.49 -12.54 -2.54
CA TRP A 19 7.39 -12.82 -1.12
C TRP A 19 5.94 -13.11 -0.71
N PHE A 20 4.99 -12.27 -1.16
CA PHE A 20 3.57 -12.48 -0.87
C PHE A 20 3.06 -13.83 -1.39
N GLU A 21 3.40 -14.22 -2.62
CA GLU A 21 3.01 -15.52 -3.17
C GLU A 21 3.61 -16.68 -2.36
N ARG A 22 4.87 -16.58 -1.92
CA ARG A 22 5.49 -17.59 -1.05
C ARG A 22 4.84 -17.66 0.33
N ALA A 23 4.55 -16.52 0.94
CA ALA A 23 3.88 -16.44 2.24
C ALA A 23 2.46 -17.03 2.17
N HIS A 24 1.69 -16.65 1.14
CA HIS A 24 0.35 -17.19 0.89
C HIS A 24 0.37 -18.70 0.65
N ALA A 25 1.32 -19.20 -0.16
CA ALA A 25 1.49 -20.64 -0.40
C ALA A 25 1.91 -21.41 0.86
N ALA A 26 2.80 -20.84 1.68
CA ALA A 26 3.24 -21.44 2.94
C ALA A 26 2.08 -21.61 3.95
N LEU A 27 1.05 -20.78 3.85
CA LEU A 27 -0.17 -20.87 4.65
C LEU A 27 -1.26 -21.73 3.99
N LEU A 28 -0.93 -22.52 2.96
CA LEU A 28 -1.83 -23.43 2.24
C LEU A 28 -3.13 -22.78 1.74
N GLY A 29 -3.12 -21.47 1.47
CA GLY A 29 -4.31 -20.74 1.03
C GLY A 29 -5.36 -20.52 2.13
N GLU A 30 -4.99 -20.66 3.41
CA GLU A 30 -5.88 -20.32 4.53
C GLU A 30 -6.05 -18.81 4.73
N LEU A 31 -5.33 -18.00 3.96
CA LEU A 31 -5.52 -16.55 3.96
C LEU A 31 -6.80 -16.15 3.22
N PRO A 32 -7.68 -15.36 3.85
CA PRO A 32 -8.83 -14.77 3.14
C PRO A 32 -8.40 -13.81 2.02
N CYS A 33 -7.19 -13.24 2.11
CA CYS A 33 -6.67 -12.24 1.17
C CYS A 33 -6.38 -12.84 -0.22
N ARG A 34 -7.36 -12.71 -1.12
CA ARG A 34 -7.28 -13.01 -2.55
C ARG A 34 -8.03 -11.94 -3.34
N ARG A 35 -7.91 -11.90 -4.67
CA ARG A 35 -8.74 -11.01 -5.50
C ARG A 35 -10.22 -11.23 -5.17
N GLY A 36 -10.95 -10.14 -4.87
CA GLY A 36 -12.34 -10.17 -4.40
C GLY A 36 -12.51 -10.14 -2.87
N CYS A 37 -11.41 -10.18 -2.10
CA CYS A 37 -11.41 -9.80 -0.69
C CYS A 37 -11.02 -8.31 -0.57
N PHE A 38 -11.82 -7.51 0.13
CA PHE A 38 -11.64 -6.05 0.21
C PHE A 38 -11.52 -5.50 1.63
N HIS A 39 -11.46 -6.36 2.65
CA HIS A 39 -11.45 -5.90 4.05
C HIS A 39 -10.19 -5.11 4.43
N CYS A 40 -9.03 -5.44 3.83
CA CYS A 40 -7.81 -4.62 3.95
C CYS A 40 -7.73 -3.48 2.93
N CYS A 41 -8.73 -3.34 2.05
CA CYS A 41 -8.82 -2.28 1.05
C CYS A 41 -9.69 -1.09 1.53
N VAL A 42 -9.87 -0.96 2.83
CA VAL A 42 -10.61 0.12 3.49
C VAL A 42 -9.69 0.76 4.53
N GLY A 43 -9.54 2.08 4.47
CA GLY A 43 -8.63 2.90 5.26
C GLY A 43 -7.66 3.71 4.41
N ILE A 44 -7.09 4.75 5.01
CA ILE A 44 -6.08 5.62 4.38
C ILE A 44 -4.72 5.44 5.07
N PHE A 45 -4.07 4.32 4.81
CA PHE A 45 -2.75 4.04 5.37
C PHE A 45 -1.64 4.83 4.65
N PRO A 46 -0.49 5.08 5.32
CA PRO A 46 0.68 5.65 4.67
C PRO A 46 1.22 4.70 3.58
N VAL A 47 1.72 5.30 2.51
CA VAL A 47 2.44 4.65 1.41
C VAL A 47 3.62 5.53 1.01
N THR A 48 4.62 4.92 0.40
CA THR A 48 5.85 5.65 0.05
C THR A 48 5.77 6.29 -1.35
N VAL A 49 6.70 7.19 -1.67
CA VAL A 49 6.89 7.68 -3.05
C VAL A 49 7.25 6.56 -4.03
N LEU A 50 7.90 5.48 -3.57
CA LEU A 50 8.17 4.31 -4.39
C LEU A 50 6.87 3.55 -4.69
N ASP A 51 5.97 3.43 -3.71
CA ASP A 51 4.63 2.89 -3.92
C ASP A 51 3.82 3.73 -4.90
N GLN A 52 3.88 5.06 -4.79
CA GLN A 52 3.21 5.97 -5.73
C GLN A 52 3.66 5.71 -7.17
N GLN A 53 4.96 5.53 -7.43
CA GLN A 53 5.45 5.23 -8.78
C GLN A 53 4.85 3.93 -9.33
N VAL A 54 4.74 2.88 -8.51
CA VAL A 54 4.16 1.60 -8.91
C VAL A 54 2.64 1.70 -9.11
N ILE A 55 1.94 2.39 -8.21
CA ILE A 55 0.49 2.65 -8.32
C ILE A 55 0.20 3.38 -9.62
N ARG A 56 0.92 4.46 -9.92
CA ARG A 56 0.79 5.23 -11.16
C ARG A 56 1.10 4.39 -12.39
N PHE A 57 2.13 3.55 -12.31
CA PHE A 57 2.41 2.59 -13.37
C PHE A 57 1.23 1.63 -13.59
N GLY A 58 0.64 1.10 -12.52
CA GLY A 58 -0.55 0.25 -12.58
C GLY A 58 -1.76 0.96 -13.20
N LEU A 59 -2.02 2.21 -12.81
CA LEU A 59 -3.08 3.04 -13.41
C LEU A 59 -2.88 3.23 -14.91
N SER A 60 -1.64 3.41 -15.37
CA SER A 60 -1.32 3.56 -16.80
C SER A 60 -1.64 2.31 -17.64
N LYS A 61 -1.85 1.15 -16.99
CA LYS A 61 -2.22 -0.10 -17.66
C LYS A 61 -3.73 -0.35 -17.71
N LEU A 62 -4.52 0.48 -17.05
CA LEU A 62 -5.97 0.34 -17.02
C LEU A 62 -6.62 1.02 -18.24
N PRO A 63 -7.82 0.55 -18.65
CA PRO A 63 -8.68 1.29 -19.57
C PRO A 63 -8.99 2.69 -19.03
N ASP A 64 -9.14 3.67 -19.93
CA ASP A 64 -9.34 5.07 -19.57
C ASP A 64 -10.50 5.28 -18.60
N SER A 65 -11.64 4.62 -18.84
CA SER A 65 -12.82 4.71 -17.96
C SER A 65 -12.58 4.21 -16.54
N GLN A 66 -11.76 3.16 -16.36
CA GLN A 66 -11.39 2.68 -15.03
C GLN A 66 -10.40 3.62 -14.36
N ARG A 67 -9.42 4.11 -15.12
CA ARG A 67 -8.41 5.05 -14.63
C ARG A 67 -9.06 6.36 -14.16
N GLU A 68 -9.95 6.93 -14.96
CA GLU A 68 -10.70 8.16 -14.65
C GLU A 68 -11.53 7.98 -13.38
N ARG A 69 -12.32 6.91 -13.27
CA ARG A 69 -13.09 6.60 -12.05
C ARG A 69 -12.22 6.57 -10.79
N ILE A 70 -11.05 5.92 -10.87
CA ILE A 70 -10.13 5.80 -9.74
C ILE A 70 -9.55 7.17 -9.37
N MET A 71 -9.15 7.96 -10.38
CA MET A 71 -8.62 9.31 -10.18
C MET A 71 -9.67 10.26 -9.60
N ASP A 72 -10.92 10.22 -10.07
CA ASP A 72 -12.03 11.01 -9.54
C ASP A 72 -12.29 10.68 -8.06
N THR A 73 -12.26 9.39 -7.72
CA THR A 73 -12.40 8.92 -6.32
C THR A 73 -11.25 9.44 -5.46
N ALA A 74 -10.01 9.34 -5.94
CA ALA A 74 -8.84 9.83 -5.22
C ALA A 74 -8.88 11.36 -5.06
N GLU A 75 -9.28 12.10 -6.08
CA GLU A 75 -9.41 13.55 -6.04
C GLU A 75 -10.47 13.99 -5.02
N ASP A 76 -11.61 13.31 -5.00
CA ASP A 76 -12.65 13.56 -4.00
C ASP A 76 -12.17 13.31 -2.58
N GLN A 77 -11.48 12.18 -2.35
CA GLN A 77 -10.89 11.86 -1.06
C GLN A 77 -9.83 12.87 -0.65
N VAL A 78 -8.92 13.27 -1.55
CA VAL A 78 -7.90 14.29 -1.27
C VAL A 78 -8.56 15.62 -0.91
N ARG A 79 -9.62 16.03 -1.62
CA ARG A 79 -10.36 17.27 -1.31
C ARG A 79 -11.00 17.22 0.08
N GLN A 80 -11.64 16.12 0.44
CA GLN A 80 -12.24 15.94 1.76
C GLN A 80 -11.17 15.87 2.87
N LEU A 81 -10.08 15.15 2.62
CA LEU A 81 -8.96 14.98 3.54
C LEU A 81 -8.29 16.32 3.83
N THR A 82 -8.01 17.10 2.80
CA THR A 82 -7.41 18.43 2.92
C THR A 82 -8.35 19.46 3.55
N ALA A 83 -9.67 19.30 3.42
CA ALA A 83 -10.62 20.11 4.17
C ALA A 83 -10.60 19.80 5.68
N GLY A 84 -10.44 18.51 6.04
CA GLY A 84 -10.32 18.08 7.44
C GLY A 84 -8.94 18.28 8.06
N VAL A 85 -7.89 18.28 7.23
CA VAL A 85 -6.48 18.36 7.62
C VAL A 85 -5.74 19.33 6.69
N PRO A 86 -5.92 20.65 6.86
CA PRO A 86 -5.44 21.67 5.91
C PRO A 86 -3.93 21.69 5.67
N GLN A 87 -3.12 21.20 6.61
CA GLN A 87 -1.67 21.04 6.44
C GLN A 87 -1.29 20.18 5.23
N LEU A 88 -2.15 19.24 4.82
CA LEU A 88 -1.94 18.39 3.65
C LEU A 88 -2.08 19.13 2.30
N LEU A 89 -2.66 20.34 2.28
CA LEU A 89 -2.68 21.18 1.07
C LEU A 89 -1.30 21.71 0.73
N SER A 90 -0.56 22.13 1.74
CA SER A 90 0.77 22.72 1.59
C SER A 90 1.86 21.66 1.47
N ASN A 91 1.70 20.56 2.21
CA ASN A 91 2.63 19.44 2.18
C ASN A 91 1.86 18.12 2.32
N ARG A 92 1.81 17.33 1.24
CA ARG A 92 1.15 16.01 1.22
C ARG A 92 1.90 14.94 2.01
N PHE A 93 3.12 15.23 2.44
CA PHE A 93 3.99 14.28 3.12
C PHE A 93 3.88 14.35 4.64
N MET A 94 4.06 13.21 5.29
CA MET A 94 3.88 13.04 6.74
C MET A 94 5.17 12.72 7.52
N ASP A 95 6.35 12.78 6.87
CA ASP A 95 7.63 12.30 7.42
C ASP A 95 8.03 12.89 8.77
N HIS A 96 7.48 14.05 9.12
CA HIS A 96 7.83 14.82 10.32
C HIS A 96 6.66 15.01 11.27
N TRP A 97 5.56 14.30 11.04
CA TRP A 97 4.41 14.37 11.92
C TRP A 97 4.64 13.50 13.16
N PRO A 98 4.17 13.93 14.34
CA PRO A 98 4.09 13.05 15.49
C PRO A 98 3.24 11.81 15.17
N GLU A 99 3.68 10.63 15.62
CA GLU A 99 2.98 9.35 15.39
C GLU A 99 1.50 9.42 15.78
N GLN A 100 1.20 10.04 16.92
CA GLN A 100 -0.17 10.24 17.41
C GLN A 100 -1.05 11.04 16.45
N ASP A 101 -0.49 12.06 15.79
CA ASP A 101 -1.23 12.88 14.83
C ASP A 101 -1.51 12.09 13.54
N CYS A 102 -0.54 11.28 13.09
CA CYS A 102 -0.73 10.34 11.99
C CYS A 102 -1.85 9.34 12.29
N GLU A 103 -1.80 8.69 13.46
CA GLU A 103 -2.80 7.72 13.89
C GLU A 103 -4.21 8.34 13.96
N GLN A 104 -4.33 9.55 14.49
CA GLN A 104 -5.61 10.24 14.59
C GLN A 104 -6.24 10.48 13.20
N VAL A 105 -5.44 10.92 12.22
CA VAL A 105 -5.92 11.13 10.86
C VAL A 105 -6.30 9.80 10.20
N ILE A 106 -5.46 8.76 10.33
CA ILE A 106 -5.75 7.43 9.80
C ILE A 106 -7.06 6.88 10.39
N GLN A 107 -7.26 7.02 11.70
CA GLN A 107 -8.47 6.54 12.38
C GLN A 107 -9.72 7.31 11.93
N GLN A 108 -9.62 8.64 11.79
CA GLN A 108 -10.72 9.50 11.36
C GLN A 108 -11.30 9.10 10.00
N PHE A 109 -10.46 8.60 9.09
CA PHE A 109 -10.83 8.23 7.73
C PHE A 109 -10.71 6.72 7.47
N SER A 110 -10.71 5.91 8.53
CA SER A 110 -10.54 4.45 8.48
C SER A 110 -11.64 3.72 7.69
N ALA A 111 -12.80 4.34 7.48
CA ALA A 111 -13.92 3.76 6.73
C ALA A 111 -13.86 4.03 5.22
N TRP A 112 -12.89 4.80 4.73
CA TRP A 112 -12.82 5.16 3.31
C TRP A 112 -12.32 4.00 2.46
N PRO A 113 -12.96 3.66 1.34
CA PRO A 113 -12.44 2.64 0.44
C PRO A 113 -11.16 3.15 -0.25
N CYS A 114 -10.22 2.24 -0.53
CA CYS A 114 -9.12 2.54 -1.44
C CYS A 114 -9.66 3.00 -2.82
N PRO A 115 -9.09 4.03 -3.47
CA PRO A 115 -9.54 4.48 -4.80
C PRO A 115 -9.60 3.36 -5.85
N ALA A 116 -8.69 2.38 -5.77
CA ALA A 116 -8.64 1.24 -6.67
C ALA A 116 -9.65 0.12 -6.35
N LEU A 117 -10.47 0.26 -5.31
CA LEU A 117 -11.48 -0.72 -4.96
C LEU A 117 -12.66 -0.63 -5.96
N GLU A 118 -12.99 -1.76 -6.56
CA GLU A 118 -14.12 -1.93 -7.46
C GLU A 118 -15.38 -2.33 -6.69
N SER A 119 -16.54 -2.09 -7.30
CA SER A 119 -17.84 -2.44 -6.70
C SER A 119 -18.05 -3.94 -6.43
N ASP A 120 -17.30 -4.81 -7.14
CA ASP A 120 -17.30 -6.26 -6.94
C ASP A 120 -16.34 -6.72 -5.83
N GLY A 121 -15.70 -5.78 -5.12
CA GLY A 121 -14.70 -6.05 -4.10
C GLY A 121 -13.30 -6.36 -4.65
N GLY A 122 -13.09 -6.25 -5.96
CA GLY A 122 -11.80 -6.41 -6.61
C GLY A 122 -10.91 -5.17 -6.48
N CYS A 123 -9.59 -5.35 -6.50
CA CYS A 123 -8.64 -4.25 -6.67
C CYS A 123 -8.30 -4.11 -8.15
N ALA A 124 -8.57 -2.95 -8.75
CA ALA A 124 -8.27 -2.66 -10.16
C ALA A 124 -6.78 -2.81 -10.48
N ILE A 125 -5.92 -2.43 -9.54
CA ILE A 125 -4.45 -2.52 -9.64
C ILE A 125 -3.88 -3.69 -8.81
N TYR A 126 -4.61 -4.80 -8.66
CA TYR A 126 -4.22 -5.91 -7.75
C TYR A 126 -2.78 -6.40 -7.92
N GLN A 127 -2.27 -6.43 -9.15
CA GLN A 127 -0.89 -6.84 -9.44
C GLN A 127 0.11 -5.78 -8.94
N PHE A 128 -0.25 -4.50 -8.94
CA PHE A 128 0.57 -3.34 -8.59
C PHE A 128 0.36 -2.88 -7.13
N ARG A 129 -0.19 -3.73 -6.26
CA ARG A 129 -0.38 -3.45 -4.83
C ARG A 129 0.96 -3.34 -4.07
N PRO A 130 1.21 -2.24 -3.34
CA PRO A 130 2.46 -2.00 -2.59
C PRO A 130 2.72 -3.04 -1.50
N LEU A 131 3.92 -3.01 -0.90
CA LEU A 131 4.30 -3.96 0.16
C LEU A 131 3.29 -3.91 1.31
N VAL A 132 2.93 -2.72 1.77
CA VAL A 132 1.97 -2.52 2.87
C VAL A 132 0.60 -3.17 2.58
N CYS A 133 0.12 -3.10 1.34
CA CYS A 133 -1.13 -3.78 0.93
C CYS A 133 -1.01 -5.31 0.93
N ARG A 134 0.20 -5.86 0.73
CA ARG A 134 0.45 -7.30 0.70
C ARG A 134 0.62 -7.85 2.10
N SER A 135 1.36 -7.16 2.95
CA SER A 135 1.63 -7.56 4.34
C SER A 135 0.39 -7.45 5.23
N MET A 136 -0.51 -6.49 4.98
CA MET A 136 -1.78 -6.38 5.73
C MET A 136 -2.67 -7.62 5.65
N GLY A 137 -2.50 -8.49 4.65
CA GLY A 137 -3.22 -9.75 4.56
C GLY A 137 -2.54 -10.93 5.26
N ILE A 138 -1.36 -10.72 5.85
CA ILE A 138 -0.51 -11.74 6.47
C ILE A 138 -0.60 -11.62 8.00
N PRO A 139 -0.96 -12.69 8.73
CA PRO A 139 -1.05 -12.67 10.18
C PRO A 139 0.30 -12.38 10.83
N GLN A 140 0.29 -11.41 11.73
CA GLN A 140 1.45 -10.99 12.49
C GLN A 140 1.63 -11.89 13.71
N GLU A 141 2.87 -12.10 14.10
CA GLU A 141 3.23 -12.87 15.30
C GLU A 141 4.06 -12.00 16.21
N ASP A 142 3.53 -11.75 17.40
CA ASP A 142 4.23 -11.04 18.46
C ASP A 142 4.25 -11.90 19.72
N SER A 143 5.45 -12.08 20.28
CA SER A 143 5.65 -12.78 21.56
C SER A 143 5.03 -14.20 21.61
N GLY A 144 4.95 -14.88 20.47
CA GLY A 144 4.38 -16.23 20.32
C GLY A 144 2.85 -16.26 20.19
N LEU A 145 2.19 -15.10 20.21
CA LEU A 145 0.78 -14.93 19.87
C LEU A 145 0.66 -14.56 18.39
N VAL A 146 -0.37 -15.05 17.74
CA VAL A 146 -0.65 -14.71 16.34
C VAL A 146 -2.03 -14.14 16.24
N ASP A 147 -2.10 -12.93 15.68
CA ASP A 147 -3.35 -12.22 15.45
C ASP A 147 -3.79 -12.36 14.00
N GLY A 148 -5.11 -12.38 13.79
CA GLY A 148 -5.69 -12.28 12.46
C GLY A 148 -5.33 -10.93 11.84
N ALA A 149 -4.92 -10.93 10.57
CA ALA A 149 -4.49 -9.71 9.89
C ALA A 149 -5.65 -8.75 9.57
N CYS A 150 -6.89 -9.26 9.60
CA CYS A 150 -8.10 -8.47 9.40
C CYS A 150 -9.31 -9.12 10.08
N THR A 151 -10.42 -8.39 10.17
CA THR A 151 -11.66 -8.83 10.85
C THR A 151 -12.31 -10.07 10.22
N VAL A 152 -12.01 -10.37 8.95
CA VAL A 152 -12.49 -11.61 8.28
C VAL A 152 -11.54 -12.79 8.46
N GLN A 153 -10.33 -12.57 8.98
CA GLN A 153 -9.44 -13.63 9.42
C GLN A 153 -9.81 -14.04 10.85
N THR A 154 -11.00 -14.62 10.99
CA THR A 154 -11.57 -15.02 12.28
C THR A 154 -10.93 -16.29 12.86
N ALA A 155 -10.04 -16.93 12.09
CA ALA A 155 -9.25 -18.07 12.52
C ALA A 155 -7.77 -17.81 12.24
N VAL A 156 -6.97 -18.09 13.26
CA VAL A 156 -5.52 -18.01 13.20
C VAL A 156 -5.01 -19.32 12.57
N PRO A 157 -4.28 -19.29 11.44
CA PRO A 157 -3.85 -20.51 10.77
C PRO A 157 -3.03 -21.40 11.72
N LEU A 158 -3.36 -22.69 11.77
CA LEU A 158 -2.57 -23.68 12.52
C LEU A 158 -1.14 -23.73 11.97
N ILE A 159 -1.00 -23.49 10.67
CA ILE A 159 0.29 -23.40 9.98
C ILE A 159 0.86 -22.00 10.17
N ARG A 160 2.07 -21.93 10.72
CA ARG A 160 2.79 -20.66 10.92
C ARG A 160 3.71 -20.39 9.74
N LEU A 161 3.88 -19.11 9.42
CA LEU A 161 4.97 -18.71 8.53
C LEU A 161 6.30 -19.06 9.20
N SER A 162 7.22 -19.60 8.39
CA SER A 162 8.57 -19.86 8.88
C SER A 162 9.27 -18.55 9.22
N ARG A 163 10.19 -18.61 10.18
CA ARG A 163 11.07 -17.48 10.53
C ARG A 163 11.75 -16.87 9.30
N THR A 164 12.16 -17.71 8.34
CA THR A 164 12.78 -17.25 7.09
C THR A 164 11.87 -16.33 6.28
N ILE A 165 10.60 -16.70 6.08
CA ILE A 165 9.64 -15.87 5.33
C ILE A 165 9.35 -14.56 6.06
N ARG A 166 9.29 -14.58 7.40
CA ARG A 166 9.14 -13.35 8.21
C ARG A 166 10.36 -12.44 8.10
N GLU A 167 11.58 -12.99 8.17
CA GLU A 167 12.81 -12.21 7.99
C GLU A 167 12.94 -11.63 6.58
N GLU A 168 12.36 -12.28 5.56
CA GLU A 168 12.32 -11.73 4.20
C GLU A 168 11.49 -10.44 4.12
N GLU A 169 10.36 -10.35 4.83
CA GLU A 169 9.57 -9.11 4.93
C GLU A 169 10.39 -7.97 5.49
N ASN A 170 11.08 -8.21 6.62
CA ASN A 170 11.97 -7.22 7.25
C ASN A 170 13.09 -6.77 6.30
N ARG A 171 13.67 -7.69 5.51
CA ARG A 171 14.70 -7.36 4.51
C ARG A 171 14.14 -6.54 3.36
N LEU A 172 12.89 -6.76 2.96
CA LEU A 172 12.22 -5.97 1.94
C LEU A 172 11.94 -4.55 2.43
N ALA A 173 11.44 -4.40 3.65
CA ALA A 173 11.24 -3.10 4.28
C ALA A 173 12.57 -2.32 4.43
N ALA A 174 13.64 -2.99 4.88
CA ALA A 174 14.96 -2.36 4.98
C ALA A 174 15.51 -1.89 3.62
N ARG A 175 15.24 -2.65 2.55
CA ARG A 175 15.61 -2.27 1.18
C ARG A 175 14.78 -1.10 0.65
N GLU A 176 13.51 -1.02 1.03
CA GLU A 176 12.66 0.13 0.71
C GLU A 176 13.24 1.40 1.32
N ALA A 177 13.59 1.36 2.61
CA ALA A 177 14.22 2.48 3.30
C ALA A 177 15.54 2.94 2.63
N GLU A 178 16.41 2.00 2.23
CA GLU A 178 17.65 2.31 1.51
C GLU A 178 17.38 2.99 0.14
N GLN A 179 16.35 2.54 -0.57
CA GLN A 179 15.96 3.15 -1.84
C GLN A 179 15.35 4.54 -1.67
N LEU A 180 14.58 4.76 -0.61
CA LEU A 180 14.02 6.08 -0.27
C LEU A 180 15.13 7.08 0.07
N GLU A 181 16.10 6.67 0.89
CA GLU A 181 17.27 7.49 1.21
C GLU A 181 18.08 7.86 -0.04
N THR A 182 18.32 6.88 -0.92
CA THR A 182 18.98 7.12 -2.21
C THR A 182 18.21 8.10 -3.09
N LEU A 183 16.88 7.97 -3.13
CA LEU A 183 16.01 8.84 -3.91
C LEU A 183 16.02 10.27 -3.37
N ARG A 184 15.99 10.43 -2.05
CA ARG A 184 16.09 11.72 -1.36
C ARG A 184 17.40 12.43 -1.70
N ASP A 185 18.53 11.71 -1.65
CA ASP A 185 19.85 12.26 -1.94
C ASP A 185 20.01 12.67 -3.42
N GLN A 186 19.42 11.90 -4.35
CA GLN A 186 19.56 12.15 -5.78
C GLN A 186 18.59 13.20 -6.33
N GLN A 187 17.35 13.23 -5.82
CA GLN A 187 16.26 14.00 -6.42
C GLN A 187 15.74 15.12 -5.51
N GLY A 188 16.24 15.22 -4.27
CA GLY A 188 15.77 16.21 -3.30
C GLY A 188 14.27 16.05 -3.02
N ALA A 189 13.81 14.82 -2.89
CA ALA A 189 12.39 14.51 -2.64
C ALA A 189 11.86 15.35 -1.46
N ALA A 190 10.71 15.99 -1.65
CA ALA A 190 10.11 16.87 -0.64
C ALA A 190 9.56 16.10 0.59
N GLY A 191 9.47 14.77 0.48
CA GLY A 191 9.10 13.81 1.52
C GLY A 191 9.03 12.40 0.95
N GLU A 192 8.86 11.41 1.80
CA GLU A 192 8.91 9.97 1.47
C GLU A 192 7.54 9.30 1.66
N GLU A 193 6.81 9.65 2.72
CA GLU A 193 5.53 9.02 3.08
C GLU A 193 4.32 9.95 2.88
N MET A 194 3.26 9.42 2.28
CA MET A 194 1.98 10.12 2.06
C MET A 194 0.80 9.22 2.34
N LEU A 195 -0.39 9.79 2.60
CA LEU A 195 -1.62 9.00 2.72
C LEU A 195 -2.05 8.43 1.37
N LEU A 196 -2.54 7.18 1.37
CA LEU A 196 -2.89 6.41 0.17
C LEU A 196 -3.62 7.20 -0.95
N PRO A 197 -4.63 8.06 -0.69
CA PRO A 197 -5.30 8.81 -1.76
C PRO A 197 -4.34 9.69 -2.59
N PHE A 198 -3.30 10.27 -1.97
CA PHE A 198 -2.31 11.08 -2.68
C PHE A 198 -1.47 10.26 -3.66
N ALA A 199 -1.26 8.96 -3.41
CA ALA A 199 -0.49 8.11 -4.31
C ALA A 199 -1.19 7.83 -5.65
N PHE A 200 -2.49 8.10 -5.75
CA PHE A 200 -3.26 8.03 -7.00
C PHE A 200 -3.23 9.35 -7.78
N MET A 201 -2.85 10.45 -7.13
CA MET A 201 -2.76 11.76 -7.75
C MET A 201 -1.46 11.91 -8.55
N PRO A 202 -1.44 12.75 -9.60
CA PRO A 202 -0.20 13.11 -10.27
C PRO A 202 0.78 13.78 -9.31
N GLU A 203 2.09 13.59 -9.57
CA GLU A 203 3.13 14.39 -8.93
C GLU A 203 2.90 15.86 -9.32
N GLY A 204 2.61 16.70 -8.31
CA GLY A 204 2.46 18.16 -8.48
C GLY A 204 3.79 18.85 -8.75
#